data_AF-A0A833ZRB6-F1
#
_entry.id   AF-A0A833ZRB6-F1
#
_cell.length_a   1.000
_cell.length_b   1.000
_cell.length_c   1.000
_cell.angle_alpha   90.00
_cell.angle_beta   90.00
_cell.angle_gamma   90.00
#
_symmetry.space_group_name_H-M   'P 1'
#
loop_
_entity.id
_entity.type
_entity.pdbx_description
1 polymer ?
#
loop_
_entity_poly.entity_id
_entity_poly.type
_entity_poly.pdbx_seq_one_letter_code
_entity_poly.pdbx_strand_id
1 'polypeptide(L)'
;MGLTIDFSTGFICFDAATKAVLWRYKFSQLKGSSDDGKSKIKFLFQNPDTKQIEAKELEFSNLFAVLHCIHSFFAAKVACLDPLFLGSQATASASGSSTSTSKVKYTT
;
A
#
# COMPACT_ATOMS: atom_id res chain seq x y z
N MET A 1 -3.70 -19.10 0.86
CA MET A 1 -2.74 -18.14 1.45
C MET A 1 -3.35 -16.76 1.48
N GLY A 2 -3.05 -15.95 2.49
CA GLY A 2 -3.36 -14.52 2.51
C GLY A 2 -2.07 -13.70 2.61
N LEU A 3 -2.04 -12.55 1.93
CA LEU A 3 -0.94 -11.59 1.98
C LEU A 3 -1.46 -10.26 2.49
N THR A 4 -0.83 -9.74 3.54
CA THR A 4 -1.06 -8.37 4.03
C THR A 4 0.21 -7.55 3.84
N ILE A 5 0.04 -6.31 3.38
CA ILE A 5 1.11 -5.33 3.26
C ILE A 5 0.68 -4.09 4.05
N ASP A 6 1.49 -3.69 5.01
CA ASP A 6 1.21 -2.58 5.94
C ASP A 6 2.46 -1.71 6.13
N PHE A 7 2.29 -0.39 6.28
CA PHE A 7 3.41 0.56 6.41
C PHE A 7 4.27 0.29 7.66
N SER A 8 3.66 -0.12 8.77
CA SER A 8 4.39 -0.35 10.02
C SER A 8 5.08 -1.72 10.04
N THR A 9 4.43 -2.75 9.51
CA THR A 9 4.83 -4.14 9.74
C THR A 9 5.42 -4.83 8.51
N GLY A 10 5.28 -4.25 7.32
CA GLY A 10 5.82 -4.78 6.06
C GLY A 10 4.91 -5.83 5.43
N PHE A 11 5.51 -6.93 4.97
CA PHE A 11 4.86 -8.04 4.29
C PHE A 11 4.60 -9.17 5.29
N ILE A 12 3.38 -9.68 5.31
CA ILE A 12 2.97 -10.80 6.14
C ILE A 12 2.22 -11.78 5.26
N CYS A 13 2.70 -13.01 5.17
CA CYS A 13 1.94 -14.10 4.59
C CYS A 13 1.41 -14.99 5.71
N PHE A 14 0.14 -15.38 5.59
CA PHE A 14 -0.53 -16.24 6.55
C PHE A 14 -1.32 -17.32 5.83
N ASP A 15 -1.52 -18.43 6.54
CA ASP A 15 -2.45 -19.46 6.12
C ASP A 15 -3.89 -18.95 6.30
N ALA A 16 -4.68 -18.98 5.23
CA ALA A 16 -5.98 -18.33 5.23
C ALA A 16 -7.03 -19.04 6.12
N ALA A 17 -6.85 -20.36 6.32
CA ALA A 17 -7.77 -21.20 7.09
C ALA A 17 -7.48 -21.13 8.58
N THR A 18 -6.21 -21.27 8.97
CA THR A 18 -5.75 -21.29 10.36
C THR A 18 -5.38 -19.91 10.90
N LYS A 19 -5.24 -18.91 10.03
CA LYS A 19 -4.69 -17.58 10.34
C LYS A 19 -3.26 -17.58 10.87
N ALA A 20 -2.55 -18.71 10.77
CA ALA A 20 -1.16 -18.82 11.20
C ALA A 20 -0.24 -18.00 10.29
N VAL A 21 0.64 -17.18 10.88
CA VAL A 21 1.65 -16.44 10.13
C VAL A 21 2.71 -17.43 9.62
N LEU A 22 2.90 -17.46 8.31
CA LEU A 22 3.89 -18.31 7.65
C LEU A 22 5.25 -17.63 7.58
N TRP A 23 5.26 -16.34 7.29
CA TRP A 23 6.47 -15.51 7.29
C TRP A 23 6.14 -14.03 7.34
N ARG A 24 7.12 -13.24 7.78
CA ARG A 24 7.04 -11.79 7.89
C ARG A 24 8.37 -11.15 7.51
N TYR A 25 8.32 -10.12 6.67
CA TYR A 25 9.50 -9.34 6.28
C TYR A 25 9.19 -7.85 6.22
N LYS A 26 10.14 -7.01 6.65
CA LYS A 26 10.07 -5.55 6.53
C LYS A 26 10.38 -5.11 5.10
N PHE A 27 9.95 -3.90 4.73
CA PHE A 27 10.29 -3.31 3.41
C PHE A 27 11.78 -3.22 3.14
N SER A 28 12.60 -2.89 4.15
CA SER A 28 14.06 -2.79 4.01
C SER A 28 14.74 -4.12 3.66
N GLN A 29 14.06 -5.23 3.90
CA GLN A 29 14.54 -6.57 3.58
C GLN A 29 14.21 -6.94 2.13
N LEU A 30 13.24 -6.30 1.48
CA LEU A 30 12.90 -6.58 0.09
C LEU A 30 14.01 -6.07 -0.84
N LYS A 31 14.59 -6.97 -1.63
CA LYS A 31 15.62 -6.66 -2.64
C LYS A 31 15.09 -6.64 -4.05
N GLY A 32 14.00 -7.36 -4.30
CA GLY A 32 13.35 -7.38 -5.59
C GLY A 32 12.01 -8.08 -5.53
N SER A 33 11.13 -7.72 -6.45
CA SER A 33 9.86 -8.40 -6.70
C SER A 33 9.68 -8.57 -8.20
N SER A 34 9.14 -9.70 -8.62
CA SER A 34 8.81 -9.97 -10.02
C SER A 34 7.55 -10.82 -10.10
N ASP A 35 6.85 -10.79 -11.22
CA ASP A 35 5.76 -11.70 -11.53
C ASP A 35 6.03 -12.47 -12.83
N ASP A 36 5.28 -13.54 -13.06
CA ASP A 36 5.39 -14.36 -14.26
C ASP A 36 4.40 -13.96 -15.37
N GLY A 37 3.62 -12.90 -15.17
CA GLY A 37 2.55 -12.45 -16.06
C GLY A 37 1.32 -13.38 -16.12
N LYS A 38 1.24 -14.40 -15.25
CA LYS A 38 0.16 -15.41 -15.27
C LYS A 38 -0.57 -15.48 -13.93
N SER A 39 0.08 -16.02 -12.91
CA SER A 39 -0.54 -16.24 -11.59
C SER A 39 0.40 -16.06 -10.42
N LYS A 40 1.71 -15.89 -10.65
CA LYS A 40 2.70 -15.98 -9.59
C LYS A 40 3.47 -14.67 -9.40
N ILE A 41 3.70 -14.35 -8.13
CA ILE A 41 4.58 -13.28 -7.70
C ILE A 41 5.72 -13.88 -6.89
N LYS A 42 6.94 -13.42 -7.14
CA LYS A 42 8.15 -13.78 -6.41
C LYS A 42 8.70 -12.55 -5.70
N PHE A 43 8.91 -12.68 -4.40
CA PHE A 43 9.61 -11.68 -3.58
C PHE A 43 10.97 -12.22 -3.18
N LEU A 44 11.99 -11.37 -3.29
CA LEU A 44 13.36 -11.65 -2.86
C LEU A 44 13.62 -10.84 -1.58
N PHE A 45 13.76 -11.53 -0.46
CA PHE A 45 14.05 -10.91 0.82
C PHE A 45 15.47 -11.23 1.27
N GLN A 46 16.21 -10.23 1.75
CA GLN A 46 17.47 -10.44 2.41
C GLN A 46 17.24 -10.73 3.90
N ASN A 47 17.71 -11.89 4.33
CA ASN A 47 17.77 -12.24 5.74
C ASN A 47 18.78 -11.31 6.45
N PRO A 48 18.41 -10.67 7.58
CA PRO A 48 19.23 -9.65 8.21
C PRO A 48 20.49 -10.23 8.83
N ASP A 49 20.42 -11.47 9.31
CA ASP A 49 21.49 -12.14 10.04
C ASP A 49 22.47 -12.83 9.09
N THR A 50 21.94 -13.62 8.16
CA THR A 50 22.76 -14.44 7.25
C THR A 50 23.16 -13.71 5.96
N LYS A 51 22.54 -12.55 5.68
CA LYS A 51 22.65 -11.80 4.41
C LYS A 51 22.23 -12.56 3.16
N GLN A 52 21.72 -13.78 3.30
CA GLN A 52 21.23 -14.61 2.21
C GLN A 52 19.93 -14.07 1.63
N ILE A 53 19.70 -14.34 0.34
CA ILE A 53 18.46 -13.97 -0.36
C ILE A 53 17.48 -15.14 -0.32
N GLU A 54 16.32 -14.94 0.29
CA GLU A 54 15.21 -15.87 0.33
C GLU A 54 14.17 -15.49 -0.72
N ALA A 55 13.86 -16.42 -1.62
CA ALA A 55 12.76 -16.27 -2.56
C ALA A 55 11.45 -16.80 -1.96
N LYS A 56 10.42 -15.96 -1.87
CA LYS A 56 9.06 -16.37 -1.50
C LYS A 56 8.16 -16.21 -2.72
N GLU A 57 7.64 -17.32 -3.23
CA GLU A 57 6.72 -17.37 -4.36
C GLU A 57 5.28 -17.54 -3.83
N LEU A 58 4.36 -16.73 -4.37
CA LEU A 58 2.94 -16.77 -4.04
C LEU A 58 2.14 -16.87 -5.33
N GLU A 59 1.12 -17.73 -5.32
CA GLU A 59 0.20 -17.91 -6.44
C GLU A 59 -1.16 -17.29 -6.11
N PHE A 60 -1.73 -16.60 -7.10
CA PHE A 60 -2.99 -15.88 -7.00
C PHE A 60 -3.89 -16.22 -8.18
N SER A 61 -5.18 -16.40 -7.92
CA SER A 61 -6.18 -16.64 -8.95
C SER A 61 -6.45 -15.43 -9.84
N ASN A 62 -6.26 -14.22 -9.31
CA ASN A 62 -6.36 -12.97 -10.06
C ASN A 62 -5.11 -12.11 -9.84
N LEU A 63 -4.05 -12.43 -10.58
CA LEU A 63 -2.76 -11.76 -10.48
C LEU A 63 -2.87 -10.24 -10.73
N PHE A 64 -3.59 -9.83 -11.78
CA PHE A 64 -3.70 -8.42 -12.17
C PHE A 64 -4.31 -7.54 -11.07
N ALA A 65 -5.37 -8.01 -10.41
CA ALA A 65 -5.97 -7.29 -9.30
C ALA A 65 -4.98 -7.11 -8.13
N VAL A 66 -4.21 -8.16 -7.82
CA VAL A 66 -3.19 -8.11 -6.75
C VAL A 66 -2.07 -7.13 -7.13
N LEU A 67 -1.55 -7.18 -8.34
CA LEU A 67 -0.54 -6.22 -8.82
C LEU A 67 -1.05 -4.78 -8.76
N HIS A 68 -2.29 -4.52 -9.17
CA HIS A 68 -2.90 -3.19 -9.05
C HIS A 68 -2.93 -2.71 -7.60
N CYS A 69 -3.38 -3.55 -6.67
CA CYS A 69 -3.40 -3.21 -5.24
C CYS A 69 -2.00 -2.90 -4.70
N ILE A 70 -1.01 -3.73 -5.04
CA ILE A 70 0.38 -3.54 -4.61
C ILE A 70 0.94 -2.23 -5.19
N HIS A 71 0.71 -1.96 -6.48
CA HIS A 71 1.16 -0.74 -7.14
C HIS A 71 0.55 0.52 -6.51
N SER A 72 -0.79 0.54 -6.35
CA SER A 72 -1.50 1.65 -5.70
C SER A 72 -1.02 1.88 -4.27
N PHE A 73 -0.78 0.81 -3.51
CA PHE A 73 -0.23 0.91 -2.16
C PHE A 73 1.18 1.53 -2.15
N PHE A 74 2.07 1.11 -3.05
CA PHE A 74 3.41 1.70 -3.16
C PHE A 74 3.37 3.15 -3.62
N ALA A 75 2.51 3.50 -4.58
CA ALA A 75 2.32 4.88 -5.01
C ALA A 75 1.85 5.77 -3.85
N ALA A 76 0.86 5.31 -3.07
CA ALA A 76 0.41 6.00 -1.87
C ALA A 76 1.52 6.14 -0.83
N LYS A 77 2.34 5.09 -0.62
CA LYS A 77 3.52 5.15 0.26
C LYS A 77 4.50 6.25 -0.17
N VAL A 78 4.80 6.33 -1.46
CA VAL A 78 5.72 7.33 -2.03
C VAL A 78 5.13 8.73 -1.84
N ALA A 79 3.85 8.93 -2.13
CA ALA A 79 3.18 10.22 -1.91
C ALA A 79 3.21 10.66 -0.44
N CYS A 80 3.05 9.72 0.50
CA CYS A 80 3.15 10.00 1.94
C CYS A 80 4.59 10.23 2.44
N LEU A 81 5.61 10.05 1.60
CA LEU A 81 7.01 10.35 1.93
C LEU A 81 7.54 11.55 1.14
N ASP A 82 6.76 12.08 0.19
CA ASP A 82 7.11 13.28 -0.57
C ASP A 82 6.81 14.54 0.27
N PRO A 83 7.83 15.36 0.60
CA PRO A 83 7.66 16.59 1.37
C PRO A 83 6.66 17.57 0.75
N LEU A 84 6.52 17.59 -0.58
CA LEU A 84 5.60 18.49 -1.28
C LEU A 84 4.12 18.11 -1.05
N PHE A 85 3.86 16.82 -0.89
CA PHE A 85 2.52 16.31 -0.56
C PHE A 85 2.22 16.40 0.94
N LEU A 86 3.24 16.27 1.81
CA LEU A 86 3.09 16.46 3.27
C LEU A 86 2.72 17.90 3.65
N GLY A 87 3.25 18.91 2.93
CA GLY A 87 2.95 20.32 3.18
C GLY A 87 1.58 20.79 2.65
N SER A 88 1.00 20.09 1.67
CA SER A 88 -0.24 20.53 0.99
C SER A 88 -1.53 20.11 1.71
N GLN A 89 -1.46 19.26 2.74
CA GLN A 89 -2.63 18.85 3.52
C GLN A 89 -3.03 19.87 4.61
N ALA A 90 -2.14 20.80 4.96
CA ALA A 90 -2.40 21.84 5.96
C ALA A 90 -3.30 22.98 5.47
N THR A 91 -3.52 23.13 4.15
CA THR A 91 -4.34 24.21 3.58
C THR A 91 -5.73 23.76 3.13
N ALA A 92 -6.05 22.45 3.14
CA ALA A 92 -7.37 21.94 2.76
C ALA A 92 -8.38 21.83 3.92
N SER A 93 -7.95 21.94 5.18
CA SER A 93 -8.81 21.83 6.36
C SER A 93 -9.40 23.17 6.86
N ALA A 94 -9.14 24.28 6.16
CA ALA A 94 -9.67 25.60 6.53
C ALA A 94 -10.89 26.08 5.72
N SER A 95 -11.52 25.23 4.90
CA SER A 95 -12.81 25.56 4.28
C SER A 95 -13.95 24.78 4.94
N GLY A 96 -14.10 25.00 6.25
CA GLY A 96 -15.33 24.73 6.98
C GLY A 96 -16.30 25.89 6.77
N SER A 97 -17.43 25.60 6.11
CA SER A 97 -18.75 26.22 6.30
C SER A 97 -18.82 27.65 6.84
N SER A 98 -19.19 28.61 6.00
CA SER A 98 -20.07 29.70 6.43
C SER A 98 -21.20 29.91 5.44
N THR A 99 -22.39 29.53 5.89
CA THR A 99 -23.68 29.93 5.34
C THR A 99 -23.80 31.45 5.47
N SER A 100 -23.98 32.18 4.37
CA SER A 100 -24.46 33.56 4.38
C SER A 100 -25.62 33.67 3.40
N THR A 101 -26.81 33.82 3.98
CA THR A 101 -28.06 34.21 3.35
C THR A 101 -27.93 35.56 2.66
N SER A 102 -28.39 35.68 1.42
CA SER A 102 -28.80 36.96 0.84
C SER A 102 -30.03 36.77 -0.03
N LYS A 103 -31.20 36.96 0.57
CA LYS A 103 -32.40 37.41 -0.14
C LYS A 103 -32.21 38.88 -0.48
N VAL A 104 -32.36 39.26 -1.75
CA VAL A 104 -32.91 40.58 -2.12
C VAL A 104 -33.94 40.38 -3.22
N LYS A 105 -35.03 41.12 -3.09
CA LYS A 105 -36.35 41.00 -3.70
C LYS A 105 -36.58 42.26 -4.57
N TYR A 106 -37.19 42.09 -5.76
CA TYR A 106 -38.01 43.04 -6.57
C TYR A 106 -37.32 44.30 -7.14
N THR A 107 -37.73 44.98 -8.22
CA THR A 107 -38.73 44.84 -9.32
C THR A 107 -38.53 46.10 -10.18
N THR A 108 -38.65 46.02 -11.51
CA THR A 108 -39.56 46.79 -12.39
C THR A 108 -39.29 46.37 -13.82
#